data_AF-C3ZHD2-F1
#
_entry.id   AF-C3ZHD2-F1
#
_cell.length_a   1.000
_cell.length_b   1.000
_cell.length_c   1.000
_cell.angle_alpha   90.00
_cell.angle_beta   90.00
_cell.angle_gamma   90.00
#
_symmetry.space_group_name_H-M   'P 1'
#
loop_
_entity.id
_entity.type
_entity.pdbx_description
1 polymer ?
#
loop_
_entity_poly.entity_id
_entity_poly.type
_entity_poly.pdbx_seq_one_letter_code
_entity_poly.pdbx_strand_id
1 'polypeptide(L)'
;EAMDETFLLSNIVPQNIDNNAGFWNRFEMYCRDLTSRFEDVYILSGPLYLPTQEDQQKVVKYPVIGENEVAVPTHLYKVVIAERFNTPTSIGAFIVPNQQIGFEQKLTDFQVPIEDLEKSSGFKFYPQLDRSKTKNLCEMDSCKLLDKKEFELYFIGRKLQSARTQERVDKVWKELEEKKLEPDQYLVELYAKKKVDLSAKQSEE
;
A
#
# COMPACT_ATOMS: atom_id res chain seq x y z
N GLU A 1 -3.39 -4.36 -20.47
CA GLU A 1 -1.95 -4.67 -20.64
C GLU A 1 -1.19 -4.43 -19.35
N ALA A 2 -0.71 -3.22 -19.03
CA ALA A 2 0.11 -3.00 -17.82
C ALA A 2 -0.51 -3.52 -16.50
N MET A 3 -1.84 -3.35 -16.30
CA MET A 3 -2.53 -3.90 -15.13
C MET A 3 -2.50 -5.43 -15.11
N ASP A 4 -2.72 -6.07 -16.26
CA ASP A 4 -2.79 -7.54 -16.38
C ASP A 4 -1.42 -8.17 -16.14
N GLU A 5 -0.35 -7.52 -16.61
CA GLU A 5 1.03 -7.95 -16.38
C GLU A 5 1.41 -7.98 -14.90
N THR A 6 0.79 -7.14 -14.06
CA THR A 6 1.03 -7.18 -12.60
C THR A 6 0.53 -8.47 -11.94
N PHE A 7 -0.34 -9.23 -12.60
CA PHE A 7 -0.86 -10.52 -12.11
C PHE A 7 0.02 -11.71 -12.50
N LEU A 8 1.08 -11.51 -13.30
CA LEU A 8 2.06 -12.57 -13.55
C LEU A 8 2.75 -12.95 -12.23
N LEU A 9 2.93 -14.25 -11.98
CA LEU A 9 3.52 -14.75 -10.74
C LEU A 9 4.99 -14.32 -10.54
N SER A 10 5.65 -13.83 -11.59
CA SER A 10 6.96 -13.16 -11.50
C SER A 10 6.93 -11.87 -10.68
N ASN A 11 5.75 -11.29 -10.45
CA ASN A 11 5.53 -10.08 -9.66
C ASN A 11 4.85 -10.37 -8.30
N ILE A 12 4.60 -11.64 -7.95
CA ILE A 12 3.84 -12.02 -6.76
C ILE A 12 4.72 -12.73 -5.75
N VAL A 13 4.53 -12.41 -4.46
CA VAL A 13 5.11 -13.13 -3.32
C VAL A 13 4.00 -13.64 -2.40
N PRO A 14 4.21 -14.76 -1.67
CA PRO A 14 3.28 -15.18 -0.64
C PRO A 14 3.22 -14.13 0.50
N GLN A 15 2.09 -13.43 0.61
CA GLN A 15 1.91 -12.34 1.57
C GLN A 15 0.82 -12.68 2.58
N ASN A 16 1.02 -12.29 3.83
CA ASN A 16 -0.02 -12.36 4.85
C ASN A 16 -1.25 -11.55 4.40
N ILE A 17 -2.44 -12.15 4.49
CA ILE A 17 -3.67 -11.57 3.93
C ILE A 17 -4.02 -10.23 4.60
N ASP A 18 -3.87 -10.12 5.92
CA ASP A 18 -4.16 -8.89 6.66
C ASP A 18 -3.12 -7.80 6.36
N ASN A 19 -1.86 -8.19 6.14
CA ASN A 19 -0.81 -7.27 5.70
C ASN A 19 -1.14 -6.69 4.32
N ASN A 20 -1.45 -7.58 3.36
CA ASN A 20 -1.76 -7.22 1.98
C ASN A 20 -2.98 -6.29 1.91
N ALA A 21 -4.10 -6.70 2.50
CA ALA A 21 -5.35 -5.92 2.47
C ALA A 21 -5.32 -4.68 3.37
N GLY A 22 -4.42 -4.65 4.37
CA GLY A 22 -4.32 -3.60 5.38
C GLY A 22 -3.12 -2.67 5.18
N PHE A 23 -2.07 -2.86 5.99
CA PHE A 23 -0.93 -1.93 6.06
C PHE A 23 -0.22 -1.74 4.72
N TRP A 24 0.02 -2.82 3.98
CA TRP A 24 0.71 -2.76 2.69
C TRP A 24 -0.12 -1.97 1.65
N ASN A 25 -1.42 -2.23 1.54
CA ASN A 25 -2.31 -1.45 0.70
C ASN A 25 -2.37 0.03 1.13
N ARG A 26 -2.41 0.34 2.45
CA ARG A 26 -2.31 1.74 2.93
C ARG A 26 -1.02 2.40 2.47
N PHE A 27 0.10 1.68 2.48
CA PHE A 27 1.38 2.18 1.99
C PHE A 27 1.37 2.38 0.46
N GLU A 28 0.77 1.46 -0.30
CA GLU A 28 0.58 1.64 -1.75
C GLU A 28 -0.34 2.82 -2.09
N MET A 29 -1.37 3.06 -1.27
CA MET A 29 -2.23 4.25 -1.37
C MET A 29 -1.43 5.53 -1.14
N TYR A 30 -0.58 5.58 -0.11
CA TYR A 30 0.33 6.70 0.12
C TYR A 30 1.26 6.92 -1.09
N CYS A 31 1.82 5.86 -1.66
CA CYS A 31 2.68 5.98 -2.83
C CYS A 31 1.95 6.57 -4.05
N ARG A 32 0.67 6.21 -4.25
CA ARG A 32 -0.17 6.85 -5.29
C ARG A 32 -0.45 8.31 -4.97
N ASP A 33 -0.74 8.62 -3.71
CA ASP A 33 -1.03 9.97 -3.25
C ASP A 33 0.16 10.94 -3.42
N LEU A 34 1.40 10.45 -3.35
CA LEU A 34 2.60 11.25 -3.63
C LEU A 34 2.55 11.93 -5.02
N THR A 35 1.91 11.33 -6.01
CA THR A 35 1.80 11.90 -7.37
C THR A 35 0.96 13.20 -7.42
N SER A 36 0.23 13.53 -6.35
CA SER A 36 -0.44 14.84 -6.22
C SER A 36 0.52 15.98 -5.84
N ARG A 37 1.73 15.66 -5.39
CA ARG A 37 2.72 16.61 -4.84
C ARG A 37 4.09 16.53 -5.51
N PHE A 38 4.39 15.41 -6.15
CA PHE A 38 5.62 15.11 -6.87
C PHE A 38 5.28 14.74 -8.31
N GLU A 39 6.03 15.26 -9.27
CA GLU A 39 5.81 14.98 -10.69
C GLU A 39 6.17 13.54 -11.05
N ASP A 40 7.26 13.00 -10.50
CA ASP A 40 7.71 11.63 -10.76
C ASP A 40 7.92 10.87 -9.45
N VAL A 41 7.39 9.64 -9.40
CA VAL A 41 7.52 8.74 -8.23
C VAL A 41 7.95 7.35 -8.70
N TYR A 42 9.15 6.93 -8.29
CA TYR A 42 9.70 5.61 -8.56
C TYR A 42 9.62 4.75 -7.31
N ILE A 43 9.16 3.52 -7.47
CA ILE A 43 8.93 2.58 -6.37
C ILE A 43 9.61 1.27 -6.70
N LEU A 44 10.52 0.83 -5.82
CA LEU A 44 11.11 -0.51 -5.87
C LEU A 44 10.57 -1.29 -4.70
N SER A 45 10.06 -2.50 -4.94
CA SER A 45 9.50 -3.36 -3.89
C SER A 45 10.01 -4.78 -4.03
N GLY A 46 10.12 -5.50 -2.93
CA GLY A 46 10.50 -6.90 -2.98
C GLY A 46 10.47 -7.60 -1.62
N PRO A 47 10.72 -8.92 -1.63
CA PRO A 47 10.82 -9.74 -0.43
C PRO A 47 12.17 -9.60 0.28
N LEU A 48 12.18 -9.89 1.59
CA LEU A 48 13.38 -10.06 2.42
C LEU A 48 13.26 -11.28 3.33
N TYR A 49 14.41 -11.88 3.61
CA TYR A 49 14.58 -13.04 4.48
C TYR A 49 15.57 -12.68 5.58
N LEU A 50 15.07 -12.01 6.63
CA LEU A 50 15.90 -11.45 7.69
C LEU A 50 16.19 -12.50 8.77
N PRO A 51 17.40 -12.50 9.35
CA PRO A 51 17.75 -13.45 10.40
C PRO A 51 17.06 -13.11 11.72
N THR A 52 16.69 -14.15 12.46
CA THR A 52 16.29 -14.09 13.86
C THR A 52 17.40 -14.64 14.75
N GLN A 53 17.45 -14.19 16.00
CA GLN A 53 18.37 -14.77 16.99
C GLN A 53 17.76 -16.08 17.51
N GLU A 54 18.45 -17.18 17.26
CA GLU A 54 18.12 -18.51 17.79
C GLU A 54 19.33 -19.00 18.61
N ASP A 55 19.15 -19.14 19.92
CA ASP A 55 20.24 -19.38 20.87
C ASP A 55 21.39 -18.36 20.73
N GLN A 56 22.61 -18.83 20.45
CA GLN A 56 23.81 -18.01 20.24
C GLN A 56 24.09 -17.74 18.75
N GLN A 57 23.17 -18.09 17.84
CA GLN A 57 23.36 -17.98 16.39
C GLN A 57 22.28 -17.08 15.76
N LYS A 58 22.63 -16.46 14.63
CA LYS A 58 21.68 -15.79 13.76
C LYS A 58 21.27 -16.76 12.67
N VAL A 59 19.98 -17.06 12.61
CA VAL A 59 19.43 -18.05 11.68
C VAL A 59 18.40 -17.36 10.79
N VAL A 60 18.44 -17.65 9.49
CA VAL A 60 17.40 -17.24 8.56
C VAL A 60 16.45 -18.42 8.37
N LYS A 61 15.18 -18.23 8.75
CA LYS A 61 14.14 -19.26 8.63
C LYS A 61 12.92 -18.68 7.94
N TYR A 62 12.43 -19.39 6.92
CA TYR A 62 11.21 -19.04 6.20
C TYR A 62 10.50 -20.30 5.70
N PRO A 63 9.16 -20.30 5.65
CA PRO A 63 8.40 -21.37 5.01
C PRO A 63 8.60 -21.38 3.49
N VAL A 64 8.46 -22.55 2.89
CA VAL A 64 8.24 -22.73 1.45
C VAL A 64 6.87 -23.39 1.24
N ILE A 65 6.18 -23.05 0.15
CA ILE A 65 4.81 -23.54 -0.12
C ILE A 65 4.66 -24.14 -1.51
N GLY A 66 3.81 -25.17 -1.60
CA GLY A 66 3.51 -25.88 -2.85
C GLY A 66 4.64 -26.80 -3.33
N GLU A 67 4.41 -27.50 -4.44
CA GLU A 67 5.39 -28.42 -5.04
C GLU A 67 6.64 -27.72 -5.57
N ASN A 68 6.52 -26.43 -5.92
CA ASN A 68 7.62 -25.61 -6.41
C ASN A 68 8.39 -24.89 -5.29
N GLU A 69 8.09 -25.20 -4.03
CA GLU A 69 8.80 -24.66 -2.85
C GLU A 69 8.90 -23.12 -2.85
N VAL A 70 7.81 -22.43 -3.18
CA VAL A 70 7.79 -20.96 -3.27
C VAL A 70 8.06 -20.37 -1.88
N ALA A 71 9.14 -19.60 -1.75
CA ALA A 71 9.59 -19.04 -0.49
C ALA A 71 8.65 -17.93 0.03
N VAL A 72 8.22 -18.04 1.29
CA VAL A 72 7.40 -17.05 1.98
C VAL A 72 8.32 -16.03 2.66
N PRO A 73 8.33 -14.75 2.24
CA PRO A 73 9.23 -13.76 2.83
C PRO A 73 8.90 -13.48 4.29
N THR A 74 9.94 -13.19 5.08
CA THR A 74 9.79 -12.72 6.46
C THR A 74 9.36 -11.26 6.52
N HIS A 75 9.84 -10.46 5.57
CA HIS A 75 9.61 -9.03 5.47
C HIS A 75 9.45 -8.64 4.00
N LEU A 76 8.82 -7.50 3.77
CA LEU A 76 8.74 -6.82 2.48
C LEU A 76 9.47 -5.49 2.60
N TYR A 77 10.06 -5.02 1.51
CA TYR A 77 10.64 -3.70 1.47
C TYR A 77 10.00 -2.83 0.40
N LYS A 78 10.08 -1.52 0.61
CA LYS A 78 9.82 -0.53 -0.42
C LYS A 78 10.88 0.57 -0.36
N VAL A 79 11.44 0.91 -1.51
CA VAL A 79 12.20 2.14 -1.72
C VAL A 79 11.32 3.08 -2.53
N VAL A 80 11.10 4.27 -2.02
CA VAL A 80 10.30 5.32 -2.66
C VAL A 80 11.22 6.47 -2.98
N ILE A 81 11.27 6.85 -4.25
CA ILE A 81 12.05 7.97 -4.78
C ILE A 81 11.04 8.93 -5.41
N ALA A 82 10.96 10.14 -4.90
CA ALA A 82 10.01 11.15 -5.36
C ALA A 82 10.77 12.39 -5.82
N GLU A 83 10.48 12.83 -7.04
CA GLU A 83 11.15 13.95 -7.69
C GLU A 83 10.15 15.08 -7.89
N ARG A 84 10.58 16.30 -7.53
CA ARG A 84 9.82 17.51 -7.79
C ARG A 84 10.65 18.59 -8.42
N PHE A 85 10.10 19.30 -9.39
CA PHE A 85 10.82 20.33 -10.14
C PHE A 85 11.50 21.36 -9.21
N ASN A 86 12.77 21.67 -9.48
CA ASN A 86 13.61 22.58 -8.69
C ASN A 86 13.76 22.22 -7.20
N THR A 87 13.52 20.97 -6.81
CA THR A 87 13.77 20.50 -5.44
C THR A 87 14.69 19.29 -5.44
N PRO A 88 15.47 19.07 -4.37
CA PRO A 88 16.21 17.83 -4.19
C PRO A 88 15.32 16.59 -4.26
N THR A 89 15.77 15.53 -4.94
CA THR A 89 15.10 14.22 -4.94
C THR A 89 14.92 13.71 -3.51
N SER A 90 13.70 13.27 -3.20
CA SER A 90 13.34 12.71 -1.90
C SER A 90 13.41 11.19 -1.93
N ILE A 91 14.00 10.57 -0.91
CA ILE A 91 14.17 9.12 -0.82
C ILE A 91 13.73 8.59 0.56
N GLY A 92 13.01 7.47 0.55
CA GLY A 92 12.65 6.72 1.75
C GLY A 92 12.79 5.22 1.50
N ALA A 93 13.43 4.51 2.42
CA ALA A 93 13.53 3.05 2.42
C ALA A 93 12.80 2.50 3.64
N PHE A 94 12.00 1.45 3.43
CA PHE A 94 11.12 0.91 4.46
C PHE A 94 11.19 -0.62 4.46
N ILE A 95 11.24 -1.23 5.64
CA ILE A 95 11.20 -2.69 5.84
C ILE A 95 10.01 -3.02 6.74
N VAL A 96 9.05 -3.76 6.21
CA VAL A 96 7.76 -4.07 6.83
C VAL A 96 7.67 -5.59 7.05
N PRO A 97 7.35 -6.10 8.26
CA PRO A 97 7.22 -7.53 8.47
C PRO A 97 6.01 -8.09 7.70
N ASN A 98 6.14 -9.31 7.16
CA ASN A 98 5.08 -10.00 6.42
C ASN A 98 4.06 -10.63 7.37
N GLN A 99 3.43 -9.79 8.19
CA GLN A 99 2.45 -10.17 9.21
C GLN A 99 1.41 -9.05 9.38
N GLN A 100 0.35 -9.30 10.14
CA GLN A 100 -0.66 -8.28 10.45
C GLN A 100 -0.02 -7.09 11.18
N ILE A 101 -0.34 -5.87 10.71
CA ILE A 101 0.09 -4.61 11.32
C ILE A 101 -1.16 -3.72 11.46
N GLY A 102 -1.32 -3.12 12.65
CA GLY A 102 -2.47 -2.31 13.01
C GLY A 102 -2.43 -0.89 12.46
N PHE A 103 -3.33 -0.05 12.98
CA PHE A 103 -3.42 1.37 12.62
C PHE A 103 -2.55 2.25 13.53
N GLU A 104 -2.07 1.70 14.64
CA GLU A 104 -1.25 2.37 15.64
C GLU A 104 0.18 2.56 15.16
N GLN A 105 0.70 1.66 14.32
CA GLN A 105 2.04 1.77 13.74
C GLN A 105 2.06 2.76 12.58
N LYS A 106 3.03 3.66 12.62
CA LYS A 106 3.27 4.68 11.59
C LYS A 106 4.21 4.13 10.52
N LEU A 107 4.16 4.69 9.31
CA LEU A 107 5.10 4.31 8.24
C LEU A 107 6.56 4.57 8.65
N THR A 108 6.81 5.66 9.37
CA THR A 108 8.12 6.05 9.90
C THR A 108 8.70 5.02 10.87
N ASP A 109 7.87 4.22 11.54
CA ASP A 109 8.33 3.18 12.47
C ASP A 109 9.06 2.05 11.72
N PHE A 110 8.83 1.93 10.41
CA PHE A 110 9.43 0.95 9.52
C PHE A 110 10.49 1.57 8.58
N GLN A 111 10.80 2.86 8.73
CA GLN A 111 11.81 3.52 7.93
C GLN A 111 13.21 3.08 8.37
N VAL A 112 14.06 2.77 7.40
CA VAL A 112 15.45 2.37 7.61
C VAL A 112 16.39 3.20 6.74
N PRO A 113 17.67 3.35 7.11
CA PRO A 113 18.70 3.81 6.18
C PRO A 113 18.71 2.93 4.92
N ILE A 114 18.85 3.54 3.74
CA ILE A 114 18.86 2.77 2.50
C ILE A 114 20.06 1.80 2.46
N GLU A 115 21.18 2.17 3.08
CA GLU A 115 22.37 1.33 3.22
C GLU A 115 22.09 0.03 3.98
N ASP A 116 21.23 0.07 5.01
CA ASP A 116 20.84 -1.12 5.78
C ASP A 116 19.94 -2.05 4.97
N LEU A 117 19.04 -1.47 4.16
CA LEU A 117 18.23 -2.22 3.22
C LEU A 117 19.09 -2.85 2.11
N GLU A 118 20.06 -2.12 1.56
CA GLU A 118 21.01 -2.66 0.57
C GLU A 118 21.84 -3.81 1.16
N LYS A 119 22.33 -3.65 2.38
CA LYS A 119 23.07 -4.70 3.10
C LYS A 119 22.22 -5.96 3.32
N SER A 120 20.94 -5.78 3.64
CA SER A 120 20.03 -6.89 3.92
C SER A 120 19.51 -7.58 2.67
N SER A 121 19.35 -6.83 1.57
CA SER A 121 18.79 -7.32 0.31
C SER A 121 19.86 -7.81 -0.68
N GLY A 122 21.10 -7.34 -0.56
CA GLY A 122 22.16 -7.59 -1.53
C GLY A 122 22.06 -6.74 -2.81
N PHE A 123 21.08 -5.83 -2.91
CA PHE A 123 20.90 -4.96 -4.07
C PHE A 123 21.51 -3.58 -3.88
N LYS A 124 21.78 -2.91 -5.00
CA LYS A 124 22.02 -1.47 -5.06
C LYS A 124 20.81 -0.77 -5.67
N PHE A 125 20.13 0.06 -4.89
CA PHE A 125 18.92 0.75 -5.33
C PHE A 125 19.28 2.09 -5.97
N TYR A 126 18.93 2.22 -7.25
CA TYR A 126 19.14 3.43 -8.06
C TYR A 126 20.59 3.96 -7.99
N PRO A 127 21.58 3.16 -8.43
CA PRO A 127 23.00 3.47 -8.23
C PRO A 127 23.49 4.73 -8.95
N GLN A 128 22.74 5.21 -9.95
CA GLN A 128 23.07 6.43 -10.71
C GLN A 128 22.71 7.71 -9.94
N LEU A 129 21.91 7.62 -8.88
CA LEU A 129 21.50 8.78 -8.08
C LEU A 129 22.61 9.20 -7.11
N ASP A 130 23.01 10.47 -7.20
CA ASP A 130 23.91 11.09 -6.24
C ASP A 130 23.18 11.32 -4.90
N ARG A 131 23.28 10.32 -4.00
CA ARG A 131 22.65 10.32 -2.68
C ARG A 131 23.10 11.45 -1.78
N SER A 132 24.24 12.09 -2.03
CA SER A 132 24.69 13.23 -1.22
C SER A 132 23.77 14.47 -1.38
N LYS A 133 23.00 14.50 -2.47
CA LYS A 133 22.08 15.60 -2.81
C LYS A 133 20.63 15.27 -2.50
N THR A 134 20.31 14.08 -1.99
CA THR A 134 18.93 13.70 -1.72
C THR A 134 18.45 14.19 -0.36
N LYS A 135 17.14 14.16 -0.15
CA LYS A 135 16.48 14.45 1.13
C LYS A 135 15.67 13.25 1.60
N ASN A 136 15.43 13.17 2.91
CA ASN A 136 14.59 12.12 3.47
C ASN A 136 13.12 12.37 3.07
N LEU A 137 12.47 11.35 2.51
CA LEU A 137 11.07 11.44 2.07
C LEU A 137 10.12 11.85 3.22
N CYS A 138 10.32 11.35 4.44
CA CYS A 138 9.45 11.65 5.58
C CYS A 138 9.76 12.99 6.26
N GLU A 139 10.82 13.68 5.81
CA GLU A 139 11.06 15.08 6.16
C GLU A 139 10.46 16.03 5.12
N MET A 140 10.41 15.59 3.86
CA MET A 140 9.87 16.38 2.73
C MET A 140 8.37 16.17 2.50
N ASP A 141 7.83 15.03 2.93
CA ASP A 141 6.42 14.66 2.93
C ASP A 141 6.02 14.07 4.29
N SER A 142 4.72 13.91 4.51
CA SER A 142 4.14 13.49 5.78
C SER A 142 4.49 12.05 6.19
N CYS A 143 4.74 11.15 5.22
CA CYS A 143 4.74 9.71 5.45
C CYS A 143 3.51 9.23 6.26
N LYS A 144 2.38 9.94 6.15
CA LYS A 144 1.15 9.62 6.87
C LYS A 144 0.32 8.66 6.04
N LEU A 145 0.15 7.45 6.57
CA LEU A 145 -0.83 6.51 6.03
C LEU A 145 -2.23 6.90 6.44
N LEU A 146 -3.23 6.52 5.64
CA LEU A 146 -4.63 6.70 6.01
C LEU A 146 -4.91 6.08 7.38
N ASP A 147 -5.63 6.80 8.23
CA ASP A 147 -6.10 6.27 9.49
C ASP A 147 -7.26 5.27 9.30
N LYS A 148 -7.77 4.72 10.40
CA LYS A 148 -8.85 3.74 10.34
C LYS A 148 -10.12 4.30 9.70
N LYS A 149 -10.50 5.54 10.05
CA LYS A 149 -11.72 6.19 9.53
C LYS A 149 -11.57 6.44 8.03
N GLU A 150 -10.45 7.04 7.62
CA GLU A 150 -10.13 7.33 6.23
C GLU A 150 -10.08 6.06 5.38
N PHE A 151 -9.47 4.99 5.89
CA PHE A 151 -9.35 3.71 5.19
C PHE A 151 -10.70 2.98 5.06
N GLU A 152 -11.54 3.00 6.10
CA GLU A 152 -12.88 2.43 6.03
C GLU A 152 -13.77 3.19 5.03
N LEU A 153 -13.72 4.53 5.04
CA LEU A 153 -14.44 5.37 4.07
C LEU A 153 -14.02 5.08 2.63
N TYR A 154 -12.72 4.91 2.38
CA TYR A 154 -12.21 4.50 1.06
C TYR A 154 -12.85 3.20 0.57
N PHE A 155 -12.94 2.17 1.42
CA PHE A 155 -13.58 0.91 1.05
C PHE A 155 -15.08 1.01 0.88
N ILE A 156 -15.77 1.86 1.66
CA ILE A 156 -17.18 2.16 1.39
C ILE A 156 -17.33 2.75 -0.01
N GLY A 157 -16.49 3.71 -0.39
CA GLY A 157 -16.47 4.29 -1.73
C GLY A 157 -16.29 3.23 -2.83
N ARG A 158 -15.32 2.31 -2.67
CA ARG A 158 -15.12 1.21 -3.62
C ARG A 158 -16.31 0.25 -3.69
N LYS A 159 -16.94 -0.07 -2.56
CA LYS A 159 -18.15 -0.90 -2.50
C LYS A 159 -19.33 -0.21 -3.20
N LEU A 160 -19.49 1.10 -3.04
CA LEU A 160 -20.51 1.88 -3.74
C LEU A 160 -20.25 1.90 -5.25
N GLN A 161 -19.02 2.18 -5.68
CA GLN A 161 -18.62 2.18 -7.10
C GLN A 161 -18.89 0.84 -7.79
N SER A 162 -18.60 -0.27 -7.11
CA SER A 162 -18.78 -1.63 -7.65
C SER A 162 -20.21 -2.16 -7.53
N ALA A 163 -21.10 -1.49 -6.78
CA ALA A 163 -22.49 -1.90 -6.65
C ALA A 163 -23.24 -1.82 -7.99
N ARG A 164 -23.97 -2.91 -8.29
CA ARG A 164 -24.74 -3.10 -9.53
C ARG A 164 -26.27 -3.08 -9.32
N THR A 165 -26.74 -3.03 -8.07
CA THR A 165 -28.17 -3.01 -7.73
C THR A 165 -28.44 -1.95 -6.66
N GLN A 166 -29.67 -1.39 -6.64
CA GLN A 166 -30.05 -0.40 -5.63
C GLN A 166 -29.97 -0.99 -4.21
N GLU A 167 -30.43 -2.22 -4.02
CA GLU A 167 -30.33 -2.92 -2.73
C GLU A 167 -28.89 -2.98 -2.22
N ARG A 168 -27.93 -3.24 -3.12
CA ARG A 168 -26.51 -3.27 -2.74
C ARG A 168 -26.00 -1.88 -2.35
N VAL A 169 -26.40 -0.83 -3.08
CA VAL A 169 -26.04 0.56 -2.77
C VAL A 169 -26.56 0.94 -1.37
N ASP A 170 -27.82 0.64 -1.08
CA ASP A 170 -28.43 0.94 0.22
C ASP A 170 -27.81 0.13 1.36
N LYS A 171 -27.50 -1.14 1.14
CA LYS A 171 -26.80 -1.97 2.13
C LYS A 171 -25.41 -1.41 2.47
N VAL A 172 -24.68 -0.90 1.48
CA VAL A 172 -23.37 -0.29 1.70
C VAL A 172 -23.50 1.04 2.45
N TRP A 173 -24.51 1.84 2.12
CA TRP A 173 -24.77 3.10 2.84
C TRP A 173 -25.15 2.85 4.30
N LYS A 174 -25.98 1.83 4.55
CA LYS A 174 -26.32 1.40 5.91
C LYS A 174 -25.10 0.92 6.71
N GLU A 175 -24.16 0.22 6.07
CA GLU A 175 -22.90 -0.18 6.72
C GLU A 175 -22.11 1.05 7.22
N LEU A 176 -22.08 2.14 6.44
CA LEU A 176 -21.44 3.39 6.82
C LEU A 176 -22.12 4.03 8.04
N GLU A 177 -23.45 4.06 8.06
CA GLU A 177 -24.25 4.59 9.19
C GLU A 177 -24.07 3.75 10.47
N GLU A 178 -24.11 2.41 10.35
CA GLU A 178 -23.92 1.48 11.47
C GLU A 178 -22.52 1.61 12.10
N LYS A 179 -21.50 1.88 11.28
CA LYS A 179 -20.13 2.16 11.72
C LYS A 179 -19.93 3.57 12.26
N LYS A 180 -20.96 4.44 12.21
CA LYS A 180 -20.91 5.84 12.63
C LYS A 180 -19.80 6.62 11.92
N LEU A 181 -19.57 6.30 10.65
CA LEU A 181 -18.62 7.00 9.81
C LEU A 181 -19.32 8.18 9.14
N GLU A 182 -18.76 9.37 9.26
CA GLU A 182 -19.27 10.55 8.55
C GLU A 182 -18.78 10.51 7.09
N PRO A 183 -19.68 10.51 6.10
CA PRO A 183 -19.29 10.52 4.70
C PRO A 183 -18.73 11.89 4.31
N ASP A 184 -17.70 11.91 3.47
CA ASP A 184 -17.25 13.13 2.81
C ASP A 184 -18.20 13.50 1.66
N GLN A 185 -17.99 14.71 1.11
CA GLN A 185 -18.78 15.20 -0.01
C GLN A 185 -18.77 14.24 -1.21
N TYR A 186 -17.60 13.64 -1.48
CA TYR A 186 -17.43 12.68 -2.57
C TYR A 186 -18.32 11.44 -2.41
N LEU A 187 -18.39 10.85 -1.22
CA LEU A 187 -19.23 9.68 -0.96
C LEU A 187 -20.72 10.00 -1.06
N VAL A 188 -21.14 11.17 -0.59
CA VAL A 188 -22.53 11.63 -0.72
C VAL A 188 -22.93 11.78 -2.19
N GLU A 189 -22.09 12.42 -2.99
CA GLU A 189 -22.30 12.58 -4.43
C GLU A 189 -22.31 11.24 -5.17
N LEU A 190 -21.38 10.34 -4.82
CA LEU A 190 -21.29 9.00 -5.40
C LEU A 190 -22.54 8.16 -5.11
N TYR A 191 -23.04 8.20 -3.87
CA TYR A 191 -24.25 7.50 -3.48
C TYR A 191 -25.48 8.01 -4.24
N ALA A 192 -25.67 9.33 -4.29
CA ALA A 192 -26.77 9.95 -5.03
C ALA A 192 -26.72 9.57 -6.51
N LYS A 193 -25.54 9.70 -7.15
CA LYS A 193 -25.34 9.32 -8.55
C LYS A 193 -25.67 7.84 -8.80
N LYS A 194 -25.17 6.94 -7.95
CA LYS A 194 -25.43 5.49 -8.08
C LYS A 194 -26.90 5.13 -7.99
N LYS A 195 -27.67 5.82 -7.15
CA LYS A 195 -29.13 5.62 -7.08
C LYS A 195 -29.83 6.00 -8.38
N VAL A 196 -29.51 7.17 -8.92
CA VAL A 196 -30.09 7.66 -10.17
C VAL A 196 -29.73 6.75 -11.34
N ASP A 197 -28.46 6.38 -11.49
CA ASP A 197 -27.98 5.54 -12.59
C ASP A 197 -28.66 4.16 -12.60
N LEU A 198 -28.91 3.58 -11.41
CA LEU A 198 -29.52 2.26 -11.29
C LEU A 198 -31.05 2.28 -11.37
N SER A 199 -31.71 3.39 -11.03
CA SER A 199 -33.15 3.54 -11.28
C SER A 199 -33.45 3.75 -12.76
N ALA A 200 -32.61 4.52 -13.47
CA ALA A 200 -32.76 4.73 -14.91
C ALA A 200 -32.62 3.41 -15.70
N LYS A 201 -31.66 2.56 -15.33
CA LYS A 201 -31.47 1.24 -15.97
C LYS A 201 -32.66 0.29 -15.77
N GLN A 202 -33.34 0.36 -14.64
CA GLN A 202 -34.53 -0.46 -14.38
C GLN A 202 -35.77 0.02 -15.16
N SER A 203 -35.79 1.27 -15.62
CA SER A 203 -36.87 1.80 -16.46
C SER A 203 -36.65 1.61 -17.96
N GLU A 204 -35.43 1.25 -18.37
CA GLU A 204 -35.06 0.98 -19.77
C GLU A 204 -35.14 -0.52 -20.14
N GLU A 205 -35.28 -1.41 -19.15
CA GLU A 205 -35.54 -2.86 -19.28
C GLU A 205 -37.04 -3.18 -19.15
#